data_AF-A0A939QM71-F1
#
_entry.id   AF-A0A939QM71-F1
#
_cell.length_a   1.000
_cell.length_b   1.000
_cell.length_c   1.000
_cell.angle_alpha   90.00
_cell.angle_beta   90.00
_cell.angle_gamma   90.00
#
_symmetry.space_group_name_H-M   'P 1'
#
loop_
_entity.id
_entity.type
_entity.pdbx_description
1 polymer ?
#
loop_
_entity_poly.entity_id
_entity_poly.type
_entity_poly.pdbx_seq_one_letter_code
_entity_poly.pdbx_strand_id
1 'polypeptide(L)'
;MAAGGKSSSAKNRAAREARERARIYEARMQQRQSQARRRRRDGILGATIAGTVIALAVAGQALFYTVGPGAPDPTPAPEPTTTLSPSPTPTEPSPAGTDSPAPTATPEPTTTPEG
;
A
#
# COMPACT_ATOMS: atom_id res chain seq x y z
N MET A 1 11.58 57.45 63.75
CA MET A 1 11.30 56.58 62.58
C MET A 1 11.66 57.33 61.29
N ALA A 2 12.82 57.08 60.68
CA ALA A 2 13.12 57.61 59.34
C ALA A 2 14.26 56.80 58.69
N ALA A 3 13.98 55.54 58.31
CA ALA A 3 14.94 54.68 57.58
C ALA A 3 14.40 54.18 56.22
N GLY A 4 13.27 54.71 55.74
CA GLY A 4 12.56 54.17 54.56
C GLY A 4 12.99 54.72 53.18
N GLY A 5 13.70 55.85 53.10
CA GLY A 5 13.86 56.59 51.83
C GLY A 5 15.01 56.15 50.91
N LYS A 6 16.09 55.57 51.45
CA LYS A 6 17.29 55.24 50.65
C LYS A 6 17.13 53.93 49.89
N SER A 7 16.44 52.94 50.46
CA SER A 7 16.20 51.64 49.82
C SER A 7 15.21 51.75 48.66
N SER A 8 14.22 52.63 48.73
CA SER A 8 13.28 52.89 47.64
C SER A 8 13.94 53.63 46.47
N SER A 9 14.80 54.61 46.74
CA SER A 9 15.57 55.32 45.71
C SER A 9 16.56 54.41 44.95
N ALA A 10 17.27 53.53 45.68
CA ALA A 10 18.15 52.53 45.08
C ALA A 10 17.38 51.52 44.20
N LYS A 11 16.21 51.05 44.66
CA LYS A 11 15.32 50.19 43.87
C LYS A 11 14.80 50.89 42.62
N ASN A 12 14.45 52.17 42.70
CA ASN A 12 14.02 52.96 41.54
C ASN A 12 15.13 53.13 40.50
N ARG A 13 16.38 53.31 40.93
CA ARG A 13 17.54 53.42 40.05
C ARG A 13 17.86 52.07 39.38
N ALA A 14 17.88 51.00 40.15
CA ALA A 14 18.03 49.63 39.64
C ALA A 14 16.90 49.26 38.66
N ALA A 15 15.66 49.67 38.93
CA ALA A 15 14.53 49.45 38.03
C ALA A 15 14.67 50.21 36.69
N ARG A 16 15.28 51.41 36.69
CA ARG A 16 15.58 52.16 35.46
C ARG A 16 16.68 51.47 34.65
N GLU A 17 17.78 51.09 35.30
CA GLU A 17 18.88 50.36 34.66
C GLU A 17 18.43 49.00 34.11
N ALA A 18 17.54 48.29 34.81
CA ALA A 18 16.96 47.03 34.34
C ALA A 18 16.09 47.22 33.09
N ARG A 19 15.29 48.30 33.02
CA ARG A 19 14.47 48.63 31.83
C ARG A 19 15.33 49.01 30.63
N GLU A 20 16.42 49.74 30.85
CA GLU A 20 17.37 50.08 29.78
C GLU A 20 18.05 48.84 29.22
N ARG A 21 18.49 47.92 30.09
CA ARG A 21 19.03 46.62 29.67
C ARG A 21 17.98 45.79 28.94
N ALA A 22 16.74 45.74 29.44
CA ALA A 22 15.65 45.00 28.80
C ALA A 22 15.39 45.47 27.37
N ARG A 23 15.39 46.78 27.10
CA ARG A 23 15.21 47.33 25.74
C ARG A 23 16.30 46.87 24.77
N ILE A 24 17.56 46.84 25.23
CA ILE A 24 18.69 46.39 24.41
C ILE A 24 18.58 44.88 24.11
N TYR A 25 18.16 44.09 25.09
CA TYR A 25 17.93 42.65 24.91
C TYR A 25 16.74 42.37 23.99
N GLU A 26 15.64 43.09 24.15
CA GLU A 26 14.45 42.97 23.30
C GLU A 26 14.75 43.30 21.84
N ALA A 27 15.51 44.38 21.58
CA ALA A 27 15.93 44.73 20.23
C ALA A 27 16.72 43.60 19.54
N ARG A 28 17.65 42.97 20.26
CA ARG A 28 18.44 41.82 19.76
C ARG A 28 17.56 40.57 19.56
N MET A 29 16.60 40.34 20.45
CA MET A 29 15.67 39.21 20.36
C MET A 29 14.76 39.34 19.13
N GLN A 30 14.21 40.53 18.88
CA GLN A 30 13.36 40.82 17.73
C GLN A 30 14.13 40.66 16.40
N GLN A 31 15.40 41.06 16.36
CA GLN A 31 16.24 40.87 15.19
C GLN A 31 16.49 39.38 14.89
N ARG A 32 16.75 38.54 15.91
CA ARG A 32 16.92 37.10 15.72
C ARG A 32 15.61 36.40 15.30
N GLN A 33 14.50 36.76 15.93
CA GLN A 33 13.19 36.17 15.62
C GLN A 33 12.72 36.53 14.20
N SER A 34 12.93 37.77 13.76
CA SER A 34 12.55 38.19 12.41
C SER A 34 13.36 37.46 11.33
N GLN A 35 14.67 37.26 11.54
CA GLN A 35 15.51 36.48 10.62
C GLN A 35 15.09 34.99 10.58
N ALA A 36 14.85 34.37 11.74
CA ALA A 36 14.39 32.99 11.81
C ALA A 36 13.03 32.80 11.10
N ARG A 37 12.13 33.78 11.24
CA ARG A 37 10.81 33.73 10.60
C ARG A 37 10.89 33.86 9.08
N ARG A 38 11.82 34.66 8.55
CA ARG A 38 12.07 34.76 7.09
C ARG A 38 12.57 33.43 6.54
N ARG A 39 13.62 32.86 7.13
CA ARG A 39 14.17 31.55 6.70
C ARG A 39 13.14 30.42 6.74
N ARG A 40 12.28 30.39 7.77
CA ARG A 40 11.19 29.40 7.84
C ARG A 40 10.14 29.61 6.75
N ARG A 41 9.74 30.86 6.50
CA ARG A 41 8.78 31.18 5.42
C ARG A 41 9.35 30.81 4.05
N ASP A 42 10.60 31.17 3.79
CA ASP A 42 11.25 30.91 2.51
C ASP A 42 11.50 29.40 2.32
N GLY A 43 11.85 28.68 3.38
CA GLY A 43 11.98 27.22 3.37
C GLY A 43 10.66 26.49 3.16
N ILE A 44 9.58 26.93 3.83
CA ILE A 44 8.23 26.38 3.61
C ILE A 44 7.77 26.70 2.19
N LEU A 45 7.96 27.93 1.70
CA LEU A 45 7.59 28.31 0.35
C LEU A 45 8.35 27.46 -0.69
N GLY A 46 9.67 27.31 -0.52
CA GLY A 46 10.48 26.42 -1.35
C GLY A 46 9.99 24.98 -1.32
N ALA A 47 9.70 24.43 -0.13
CA ALA A 47 9.16 23.09 0.01
C ALA A 47 7.79 22.92 -0.65
N THR A 48 6.90 23.91 -0.53
CA THR A 48 5.59 23.87 -1.20
C THR A 48 5.72 23.93 -2.72
N ILE A 49 6.60 24.78 -3.26
CA ILE A 49 6.83 24.88 -4.70
C ILE A 49 7.42 23.57 -5.22
N ALA A 50 8.49 23.08 -4.58
CA ALA A 50 9.12 21.82 -4.95
C ALA A 50 8.15 20.64 -4.86
N GLY A 51 7.38 20.55 -3.78
CA GLY A 51 6.37 19.51 -3.60
C GLY A 51 5.26 19.57 -4.65
N THR A 52 4.81 20.77 -5.03
CA THR A 52 3.81 20.96 -6.09
C THR A 52 4.33 20.47 -7.45
N VAL A 53 5.57 20.81 -7.81
CA VAL A 53 6.19 20.35 -9.06
C VAL A 53 6.31 18.83 -9.10
N ILE A 54 6.78 18.21 -8.01
CA ILE A 54 6.88 16.75 -7.91
C ILE A 54 5.50 16.10 -8.02
N ALA A 55 4.49 16.62 -7.33
CA ALA A 55 3.13 16.10 -7.38
C ALA A 55 2.54 16.16 -8.81
N LEU A 56 2.75 17.28 -9.52
CA LEU A 56 2.32 17.42 -10.91
C LEU A 56 3.03 16.44 -11.84
N ALA A 57 4.33 16.22 -11.66
CA ALA A 57 5.09 15.26 -12.46
C ALA A 57 4.55 13.83 -12.26
N VAL A 58 4.34 13.41 -11.02
CA VAL A 58 3.80 12.08 -10.70
C VAL A 58 2.37 11.93 -11.22
N ALA A 59 1.53 12.94 -11.06
CA ALA A 59 0.17 12.93 -11.59
C ALA A 59 0.14 12.85 -13.12
N GLY A 60 1.00 13.61 -13.80
CA GLY A 60 1.15 13.56 -15.25
C GLY A 60 1.63 12.20 -15.73
N GLN A 61 2.60 11.61 -15.04
CA GLN A 61 3.10 10.26 -15.33
C GLN A 61 1.99 9.22 -15.14
N ALA A 62 1.25 9.29 -14.03
CA ALA A 62 0.12 8.39 -13.77
C ALA A 62 -0.95 8.49 -14.87
N LEU A 63 -1.33 9.70 -15.29
CA LEU A 63 -2.27 9.91 -16.39
C LEU A 63 -1.74 9.34 -17.71
N PHE A 64 -0.46 9.55 -18.01
CA PHE A 64 0.19 9.03 -19.22
C PHE A 64 0.16 7.50 -19.30
N TYR A 65 0.36 6.80 -18.19
CA TYR A 65 0.37 5.34 -18.12
C TYR A 65 -1.00 4.70 -17.85
N THR A 66 -2.04 5.49 -17.57
CA THR A 66 -3.39 4.95 -17.31
C THR A 66 -4.37 5.24 -18.45
N VAL A 67 -4.31 6.44 -19.02
CA VAL A 67 -5.23 6.90 -20.09
C VAL A 67 -4.48 7.30 -21.35
N GLY A 68 -3.17 7.56 -21.23
CA GLY A 68 -2.31 7.97 -22.34
C GLY A 68 -1.72 6.80 -23.14
N PRO A 69 -0.89 7.13 -24.14
CA PRO A 69 -0.30 6.14 -25.06
C PRO A 69 0.74 5.22 -24.39
N GLY A 70 1.09 5.46 -23.12
CA GLY A 70 1.90 4.55 -22.32
C GLY A 70 1.08 3.46 -21.60
N ALA A 71 -0.25 3.46 -21.73
CA ALA A 71 -1.09 2.47 -21.06
C ALA A 71 -0.75 1.04 -21.54
N PRO A 72 -0.65 0.06 -20.62
CA PRO A 72 -0.40 -1.33 -21.00
C PRO A 72 -1.56 -1.86 -21.83
N ASP A 73 -1.25 -2.69 -22.83
CA ASP A 73 -2.28 -3.33 -23.66
C ASP A 73 -3.26 -4.13 -22.80
N PRO A 74 -4.57 -4.05 -23.09
CA PRO A 74 -5.56 -4.81 -22.34
C PRO A 74 -5.27 -6.31 -22.49
N THR A 75 -5.16 -7.01 -21.36
CA THR A 75 -5.02 -8.46 -21.35
C THR A 75 -6.23 -9.08 -22.05
N PRO A 76 -6.04 -10.00 -23.02
CA PRO A 76 -7.15 -10.61 -23.72
C PRO A 76 -8.05 -11.35 -22.73
N ALA A 77 -9.36 -11.13 -22.86
CA ALA A 77 -10.36 -11.89 -22.11
C ALA A 77 -10.27 -13.37 -22.47
N PRO A 78 -10.45 -14.30 -21.52
CA PRO A 78 -10.47 -15.72 -21.83
C PRO A 78 -11.58 -16.00 -22.85
N GLU A 79 -11.23 -16.65 -23.96
CA GLU A 79 -12.22 -17.12 -24.93
C GLU A 79 -13.20 -18.08 -24.25
N PRO A 80 -14.50 -18.01 -24.56
CA PRO A 80 -15.45 -18.99 -24.09
C PRO A 80 -15.04 -20.36 -24.60
N THR A 81 -14.67 -21.26 -23.69
CA THR A 81 -14.39 -22.65 -24.02
C THR A 81 -15.71 -23.33 -24.34
N THR A 82 -15.92 -23.70 -25.60
CA THR A 82 -17.07 -24.53 -25.99
C THR A 82 -16.91 -25.90 -25.34
N THR A 83 -17.64 -26.15 -24.25
CA THR A 83 -17.83 -27.51 -23.72
C THR A 83 -18.53 -28.34 -24.79
N LEU A 84 -17.82 -29.30 -25.37
CA LEU A 84 -18.41 -30.30 -26.26
C LEU A 84 -19.43 -31.12 -25.47
N SER A 85 -20.67 -31.19 -25.98
CA SER A 85 -21.69 -32.11 -25.46
C SER A 85 -21.17 -33.55 -25.56
N PRO A 86 -21.36 -34.39 -24.52
CA PRO A 86 -20.95 -35.79 -24.60
C PRO A 86 -21.65 -36.47 -25.79
N SER A 87 -20.86 -37.16 -26.60
CA SER A 87 -21.35 -38.02 -27.68
C SER A 87 -22.18 -39.17 -27.07
N PRO A 88 -23.37 -39.51 -27.60
CA PRO A 88 -24.12 -40.65 -27.09
C PRO A 88 -23.29 -41.92 -27.27
N THR A 89 -23.14 -42.69 -26.19
CA THR A 89 -22.51 -44.01 -26.21
C THR A 89 -23.33 -44.95 -27.11
N PRO A 90 -22.71 -45.65 -28.07
CA PRO A 90 -23.41 -46.67 -28.86
C PRO A 90 -23.97 -47.74 -27.92
N THR A 91 -25.27 -48.01 -28.02
CA THR A 91 -25.89 -49.14 -27.32
C THR A 91 -25.50 -50.43 -28.04
N GLU A 92 -24.74 -51.29 -27.38
CA GLU A 92 -24.38 -52.62 -27.86
C GLU A 92 -25.62 -53.54 -27.89
N PRO A 93 -25.88 -54.29 -28.97
CA PRO A 93 -27.03 -55.18 -29.03
C PRO A 93 -26.85 -56.36 -28.06
N SER A 94 -27.81 -56.51 -27.16
CA SER A 94 -27.93 -57.64 -26.24
C SER A 94 -28.10 -58.96 -27.01
N PRO A 95 -27.27 -60.00 -26.78
CA PRO A 95 -27.48 -61.29 -27.41
C PRO A 95 -28.67 -62.01 -26.77
N ALA A 96 -29.77 -62.11 -27.52
CA ALA A 96 -30.87 -63.03 -27.22
C ALA A 96 -30.40 -64.47 -27.49
N GLY A 97 -30.44 -65.32 -26.46
CA GLY A 97 -29.93 -66.69 -26.50
C GLY A 97 -30.79 -67.67 -27.29
N THR A 98 -30.22 -68.82 -27.67
CA THR A 98 -30.94 -70.06 -28.00
C THR A 98 -30.01 -71.30 -27.92
N ASP A 99 -30.26 -72.14 -26.91
CA ASP A 99 -30.30 -73.62 -26.84
C ASP A 99 -29.20 -74.58 -27.40
N SER A 100 -28.65 -75.40 -26.46
CA SER A 100 -28.66 -76.90 -26.43
C SER A 100 -27.73 -77.72 -27.39
N PRO A 101 -27.33 -78.99 -27.10
CA PRO A 101 -27.56 -79.87 -25.94
C PRO A 101 -26.29 -80.41 -25.24
N ALA A 102 -26.48 -80.96 -24.04
CA ALA A 102 -25.51 -81.75 -23.27
C ALA A 102 -25.18 -83.11 -23.93
N PRO A 103 -24.03 -83.71 -23.58
CA PRO A 103 -24.12 -85.04 -22.98
C PRO A 103 -23.41 -85.20 -21.64
N THR A 104 -23.91 -86.22 -20.93
CA THR A 104 -23.76 -86.60 -19.52
C THR A 104 -22.60 -87.57 -19.27
N ALA A 105 -21.93 -87.39 -18.12
CA ALA A 105 -21.13 -88.31 -17.25
C ALA A 105 -19.86 -88.98 -17.86
N THR A 106 -18.75 -89.28 -17.15
CA THR A 106 -18.52 -90.04 -15.87
C THR A 106 -16.97 -90.08 -15.62
N PRO A 107 -16.39 -90.64 -14.53
CA PRO A 107 -16.10 -90.07 -13.20
C PRO A 107 -14.59 -89.93 -12.82
N GLU A 108 -14.32 -88.97 -11.91
CA GLU A 108 -13.44 -89.05 -10.70
C GLU A 108 -11.91 -89.38 -10.81
N PRO A 109 -11.14 -89.27 -9.70
CA PRO A 109 -10.16 -88.21 -9.45
C PRO A 109 -8.70 -88.72 -9.52
N THR A 110 -7.70 -87.84 -9.39
CA THR A 110 -6.53 -88.07 -8.50
C THR A 110 -5.53 -86.91 -8.58
N THR A 111 -5.19 -86.44 -7.40
CA THR A 111 -4.13 -85.52 -6.99
C THR A 111 -2.73 -86.06 -7.29
N THR A 112 -1.83 -85.22 -7.78
CA THR A 112 -0.38 -85.45 -7.70
C THR A 112 0.33 -84.12 -7.38
N PRO A 113 0.92 -83.95 -6.19
CA PRO A 113 1.99 -82.98 -6.00
C PRO A 113 3.33 -83.64 -6.35
N GLU A 114 4.26 -82.88 -6.93
CA GLU A 114 5.68 -82.83 -6.55
C GLU A 114 6.50 -82.09 -7.62
N GLY A 115 7.39 -81.22 -7.14
CA GLY A 115 8.35 -80.41 -7.90
C GLY A 115 8.60 -79.08 -7.24
#